data_AF-A0A1W5D4K5-F1
#
_entry.id   AF-A0A1W5D4K5-F1
#
_cell.length_a   1.000
_cell.length_b   1.000
_cell.length_c   1.000
_cell.angle_alpha   90.00
_cell.angle_beta   90.00
_cell.angle_gamma   90.00
#
_symmetry.space_group_name_H-M   'P 1'
#
loop_
_entity.id
_entity.type
_entity.pdbx_description
1 polymer ?
#
loop_
_entity_poly.entity_id
_entity_poly.type
_entity_poly.pdbx_seq_one_letter_code
_entity_poly.pdbx_strand_id
1 'polypeptide(L)'
;MSPLSTAPLTFYPAYCFCASPTFNTWARVTATEVHSLQQHKGFEGQKIYFHLNHPIRWIRLVGVIVAFDAYPTRWILTIDDSSGETLELMCPRAAGNPTNTATVAVDENNGAKVPPDNLRADRDNHTVGTTATGLSLNLADVDIGSIVKVKGGITEFRGVKQMALEKLSILRTTNDEAAAWSERSHFHATILSHPWLVSREEQNRLLEEAKGSRCRDDDRLRRRQERARKLKANGEVSSMSRVEGRIKAQTATDVAAEAGRNGGSRKEKQQRSVGDKENRAQAQRPGGNGVWAHEEAQMRRDAAARRKHRRAKGAQRAAHGVAIATDVRR
;
A
#
# COMPACT_ATOMS: atom_id res chain seq x y z
N MET A 1 -47.25 38.65 -3.21
CA MET A 1 -46.46 37.77 -2.32
C MET A 1 -45.40 38.63 -1.66
N SER A 2 -45.50 38.85 -0.35
CA SER A 2 -44.55 39.67 0.39
C SER A 2 -43.16 39.03 0.33
N PRO A 3 -42.07 39.80 0.10
CA PRO A 3 -40.73 39.24 0.19
C PRO A 3 -40.53 38.72 1.61
N LEU A 4 -40.31 37.41 1.75
CA LEU A 4 -39.89 36.82 3.02
C LEU A 4 -38.65 37.59 3.48
N SER A 5 -38.77 38.26 4.63
CA SER A 5 -37.68 38.97 5.30
C SER A 5 -36.44 38.08 5.30
N THR A 6 -35.49 38.38 4.43
CA THR A 6 -34.34 37.51 4.17
C THR A 6 -33.29 37.81 5.23
N ALA A 7 -33.58 37.42 6.47
CA ALA A 7 -32.57 37.44 7.51
C ALA A 7 -31.34 36.64 7.02
N PRO A 8 -30.11 37.13 7.26
CA PRO A 8 -28.92 36.45 6.81
C PRO A 8 -28.87 35.05 7.42
N LEU A 9 -28.65 34.05 6.56
CA LEU A 9 -28.54 32.66 6.98
C LEU A 9 -27.33 32.47 7.90
N THR A 10 -27.54 31.77 9.01
CA THR A 10 -26.45 31.43 9.95
C THR A 10 -25.79 30.13 9.51
N PHE A 11 -24.49 30.16 9.26
CA PHE A 11 -23.68 28.97 8.98
C PHE A 11 -23.02 28.48 10.26
N TYR A 12 -23.35 27.25 10.66
CA TYR A 12 -22.84 26.65 11.89
C TYR A 12 -21.46 26.00 11.68
N PRO A 13 -20.60 25.94 12.70
CA PRO A 13 -19.33 25.23 12.62
C PRO A 13 -19.48 23.72 12.42
N ALA A 14 -18.41 23.06 11.95
CA ALA A 14 -18.42 21.62 11.63
C ALA A 14 -18.88 20.71 12.79
N TYR A 15 -18.62 21.08 14.05
CA TYR A 15 -19.05 20.29 15.21
C TYR A 15 -20.58 20.24 15.36
N CYS A 16 -21.32 21.17 14.75
CA CYS A 16 -22.78 21.15 14.74
C CYS A 16 -23.37 20.23 13.66
N PHE A 17 -22.58 19.80 12.68
CA PHE A 17 -23.12 19.13 11.48
C PHE A 17 -23.81 17.80 11.79
N CYS A 18 -23.43 17.10 12.87
CA CYS A 18 -24.12 15.89 13.30
C CYS A 18 -25.60 16.11 13.69
N ALA A 19 -25.98 17.33 14.06
CA ALA A 19 -27.36 17.70 14.33
C ALA A 19 -28.13 18.16 13.07
N SER A 20 -27.44 18.30 11.94
CA SER A 20 -28.12 18.63 10.69
C SER A 20 -28.86 17.42 10.14
N PRO A 21 -30.12 17.58 9.70
CA PRO A 21 -30.88 16.48 9.10
C PRO A 21 -30.29 15.99 7.76
N THR A 22 -29.38 16.75 7.15
CA THR A 22 -28.82 16.47 5.81
C THR A 22 -27.40 15.92 5.83
N PHE A 23 -26.64 16.07 6.92
CA PHE A 23 -25.19 15.82 6.89
C PHE A 23 -24.80 14.33 6.89
N ASN A 24 -25.50 13.53 7.68
CA ASN A 24 -25.27 12.08 7.80
C ASN A 24 -26.38 11.27 7.12
N THR A 25 -27.11 11.89 6.19
CA THR A 25 -28.18 11.26 5.43
C THR A 25 -27.94 11.42 3.93
N TRP A 26 -28.60 10.59 3.14
CA TRP A 26 -28.60 10.75 1.70
C TRP A 26 -29.62 11.83 1.34
N ALA A 27 -29.15 13.07 1.13
CA ALA A 27 -30.02 14.17 0.76
C ALA A 27 -30.72 13.85 -0.56
N ARG A 28 -32.06 13.90 -0.57
CA ARG A 28 -32.87 13.60 -1.76
C ARG A 28 -33.00 14.90 -2.55
N VAL A 29 -32.17 15.04 -3.55
CA VAL A 29 -32.02 16.28 -4.34
C VAL A 29 -32.13 15.99 -5.82
N THR A 30 -32.41 17.03 -6.60
CA THR A 30 -32.40 16.95 -8.07
C THR A 30 -31.02 17.27 -8.65
N ALA A 31 -30.80 16.96 -9.92
CA ALA A 31 -29.56 17.32 -10.61
C ALA A 31 -29.34 18.84 -10.63
N THR A 32 -30.39 19.61 -10.93
CA THR A 32 -30.34 21.09 -10.89
C THR A 32 -30.00 21.61 -9.49
N GLU A 33 -30.59 21.04 -8.45
CA GLU A 33 -30.28 21.41 -7.06
C GLU A 33 -28.81 21.15 -6.74
N VAL A 34 -28.27 19.98 -7.13
CA VAL A 34 -26.85 19.63 -6.94
C VAL A 34 -25.94 20.69 -7.55
N HIS A 35 -26.19 21.08 -8.80
CA HIS A 35 -25.40 22.11 -9.48
C HIS A 35 -25.50 23.48 -8.81
N SER A 36 -26.66 23.83 -8.26
CA SER A 36 -26.89 25.08 -7.53
C SER A 36 -26.26 25.12 -6.12
N LEU A 37 -25.78 24.00 -5.58
CA LEU A 37 -25.19 23.96 -4.24
C LEU A 37 -23.96 24.87 -4.14
N GLN A 38 -23.86 25.58 -3.02
CA GLN A 38 -22.80 26.56 -2.79
C GLN A 38 -21.70 25.99 -1.91
N GLN A 39 -20.45 26.36 -2.19
CA GLN A 39 -19.36 26.20 -1.22
C GLN A 39 -19.27 27.47 -0.39
N HIS A 40 -19.00 27.31 0.91
CA HIS A 40 -18.84 28.43 1.83
C HIS A 40 -17.41 28.48 2.33
N LYS A 41 -16.89 29.70 2.52
CA LYS A 41 -15.56 29.95 3.09
C LYS A 41 -15.37 29.16 4.38
N GLY A 42 -14.25 28.47 4.50
CA GLY A 42 -13.91 27.61 5.63
C GLY A 42 -14.24 26.11 5.44
N PHE A 43 -15.02 25.76 4.42
CA PHE A 43 -15.35 24.37 4.06
C PHE A 43 -14.86 23.97 2.67
N GLU A 44 -14.16 24.87 1.99
CA GLU A 44 -13.54 24.63 0.69
C GLU A 44 -12.62 23.40 0.74
N GLY A 45 -12.69 22.56 -0.30
CA GLY A 45 -11.90 21.33 -0.39
C GLY A 45 -12.37 20.16 0.48
N GLN A 46 -13.31 20.37 1.42
CA GLN A 46 -13.84 19.29 2.28
C GLN A 46 -14.97 18.48 1.61
N LYS A 47 -15.35 18.83 0.37
CA LYS A 47 -16.48 18.25 -0.37
C LYS A 47 -17.80 18.37 0.39
N ILE A 48 -17.97 19.48 1.10
CA ILE A 48 -19.21 19.85 1.80
C ILE A 48 -19.78 21.07 1.09
N TYR A 49 -21.05 20.96 0.71
CA TYR A 49 -21.76 21.99 0.00
C TYR A 49 -23.01 22.38 0.78
N PHE A 50 -23.61 23.51 0.44
CA PHE A 50 -24.75 24.05 1.18
C PHE A 50 -25.93 24.31 0.25
N HIS A 51 -27.09 23.84 0.70
CA HIS A 51 -28.39 24.30 0.23
C HIS A 51 -28.98 25.18 1.33
N LEU A 52 -29.21 26.47 1.06
CA LEU A 52 -29.40 27.48 2.10
C LEU A 52 -28.22 27.43 3.10
N ASN A 53 -28.44 26.95 4.32
CA ASN A 53 -27.42 26.71 5.33
C ASN A 53 -27.33 25.23 5.78
N HIS A 54 -27.95 24.31 5.05
CA HIS A 54 -27.86 22.87 5.31
C HIS A 54 -26.56 22.29 4.74
N PRO A 55 -25.67 21.69 5.54
CA PRO A 55 -24.46 21.03 5.05
C PRO A 55 -24.79 19.67 4.39
N ILE A 56 -24.55 19.59 3.08
CA ILE A 56 -24.77 18.40 2.26
C ILE A 56 -23.42 17.84 1.80
N ARG A 57 -23.20 16.56 2.07
CA ARG A 57 -22.03 15.80 1.59
C ARG A 57 -22.43 14.59 0.74
N TRP A 58 -23.56 13.98 1.08
CA TRP A 58 -24.07 12.76 0.48
C TRP A 58 -25.41 13.03 -0.18
N ILE A 59 -25.57 12.59 -1.41
CA ILE A 59 -26.78 12.80 -2.20
C ILE A 59 -27.37 11.47 -2.66
N ARG A 60 -28.69 11.47 -2.82
CA ARG A 60 -29.44 10.44 -3.53
C ARG A 60 -30.19 11.11 -4.66
N LEU A 61 -30.04 10.52 -5.85
CA LEU A 61 -30.76 10.93 -7.05
C LEU A 61 -31.44 9.71 -7.67
N VAL A 62 -32.57 9.93 -8.33
CA VAL A 62 -33.28 8.93 -9.12
C VAL A 62 -33.54 9.53 -10.49
N GLY A 63 -33.20 8.81 -11.54
CA GLY A 63 -33.36 9.26 -12.91
C GLY A 63 -32.98 8.19 -13.92
N VAL A 64 -33.08 8.54 -15.19
CA VAL A 64 -32.76 7.67 -16.32
C VAL A 64 -31.30 7.85 -16.70
N ILE A 65 -30.61 6.75 -17.00
CA ILE A 65 -29.26 6.83 -17.57
C ILE A 65 -29.36 7.22 -19.04
N VAL A 66 -28.78 8.37 -19.39
CA VAL A 66 -28.81 8.90 -20.76
C VAL A 66 -27.51 8.64 -21.52
N ALA A 67 -26.39 8.48 -20.81
CA ALA A 67 -25.11 8.15 -21.41
C ALA A 67 -24.29 7.23 -20.50
N PHE A 68 -23.45 6.40 -21.12
CA PHE A 68 -22.54 5.50 -20.46
C PHE A 68 -21.19 5.55 -21.17
N ASP A 69 -20.21 6.22 -20.56
CA ASP A 69 -18.89 6.43 -21.11
C ASP A 69 -17.84 5.59 -20.38
N ALA A 70 -17.07 4.84 -21.16
CA ALA A 70 -15.99 3.99 -20.67
C ALA A 70 -14.63 4.67 -20.83
N TYR A 71 -13.97 4.98 -19.71
CA TYR A 71 -12.58 5.42 -19.71
C TYR A 71 -11.66 4.32 -19.14
N PRO A 72 -10.35 4.36 -19.45
CA PRO A 72 -9.41 3.33 -18.97
C PRO A 72 -9.40 3.16 -17.45
N THR A 73 -9.56 4.24 -16.70
CA THR A 73 -9.45 4.26 -15.23
C THR A 73 -10.79 4.39 -14.51
N ARG A 74 -11.87 4.69 -15.24
CA ARG A 74 -13.17 5.02 -14.65
C ARG A 74 -14.32 4.84 -15.64
N TRP A 75 -15.50 4.66 -15.10
CA TRP A 75 -16.77 4.72 -15.79
C TRP A 75 -17.43 6.06 -15.45
N ILE A 76 -18.00 6.69 -16.47
CA ILE A 76 -18.81 7.91 -16.31
C ILE A 76 -20.21 7.59 -16.80
N LEU A 77 -21.21 7.75 -15.95
CA LEU A 77 -22.61 7.58 -16.32
C LEU A 77 -23.29 8.94 -16.21
N THR A 78 -24.12 9.30 -17.18
CA THR A 78 -24.90 10.54 -17.10
C THR A 78 -26.33 10.20 -16.79
N ILE A 79 -26.89 10.83 -15.76
CA ILE A 79 -28.29 10.67 -15.36
C ILE A 79 -29.06 11.94 -15.62
N ASP A 80 -30.29 11.77 -16.11
CA ASP A 80 -31.31 12.79 -16.25
C ASP A 80 -32.50 12.48 -15.33
N ASP A 81 -32.87 13.44 -14.47
CA ASP A 81 -34.04 13.38 -13.60
C ASP A 81 -35.17 14.34 -14.03
N SER A 82 -35.07 14.90 -15.24
CA SER A 82 -35.98 15.89 -15.82
C SER A 82 -36.10 17.22 -15.05
N SER A 83 -35.17 17.50 -14.13
CA SER A 83 -35.16 18.75 -13.36
C SER A 83 -34.55 19.95 -14.11
N GLY A 84 -34.05 19.73 -15.32
CA GLY A 84 -33.49 20.75 -16.21
C GLY A 84 -31.97 20.63 -16.45
N GLU A 85 -31.27 19.86 -15.62
CA GLU A 85 -29.84 19.58 -15.75
C GLU A 85 -29.56 18.09 -15.63
N THR A 86 -28.45 17.62 -16.21
CA THR A 86 -27.97 16.24 -16.03
C THR A 86 -26.84 16.17 -15.01
N LEU A 87 -26.66 14.99 -14.38
CA LEU A 87 -25.58 14.77 -13.42
C LEU A 87 -24.67 13.63 -13.86
N GLU A 88 -23.37 13.91 -13.90
CA GLU A 88 -22.34 12.92 -14.19
C GLU A 88 -21.95 12.13 -12.93
N LEU A 89 -21.93 10.80 -13.07
CA LEU A 89 -21.57 9.85 -12.05
C LEU A 89 -20.18 9.28 -12.32
N MET A 90 -19.24 9.50 -11.42
CA MET A 90 -17.92 8.90 -11.48
C MET A 90 -17.89 7.58 -10.71
N CYS A 91 -17.48 6.51 -11.39
CA CYS A 91 -17.14 5.24 -10.77
C CYS A 91 -15.73 4.79 -11.19
N PRO A 92 -14.74 4.73 -10.30
CA PRO A 92 -13.45 4.12 -10.59
C PRO A 92 -13.59 2.73 -11.21
N ARG A 93 -12.72 2.36 -12.15
CA ARG A 93 -12.66 0.97 -12.64
C ARG A 93 -11.87 0.14 -11.63
N ALA A 94 -12.33 -1.07 -11.33
CA ALA A 94 -11.54 -1.99 -10.53
C ALA A 94 -10.19 -2.22 -11.21
N ALA A 95 -9.10 -2.17 -10.44
CA ALA A 95 -7.76 -2.46 -10.95
C ALA A 95 -7.64 -3.97 -11.28
N GLY A 96 -8.25 -4.38 -12.38
CA GLY A 96 -7.88 -5.62 -13.07
C GLY A 96 -6.55 -5.41 -13.76
N ASN A 97 -5.65 -6.39 -13.70
CA ASN A 97 -4.41 -6.37 -14.47
C ASN A 97 -4.70 -5.93 -15.92
N PRO A 98 -3.90 -5.04 -16.52
CA PRO A 98 -4.01 -4.72 -17.94
C PRO A 98 -3.59 -5.95 -18.75
N THR A 99 -4.51 -6.90 -18.91
CA THR A 99 -4.30 -8.05 -19.76
C THR A 99 -4.95 -7.73 -21.10
N ASN A 100 -4.09 -7.68 -22.12
CA ASN A 100 -4.38 -7.61 -23.54
C ASN A 100 -4.74 -6.23 -24.11
N THR A 101 -3.77 -5.31 -24.10
CA THR A 101 -3.50 -4.59 -25.36
C THR A 101 -3.12 -5.64 -26.40
N ALA A 102 -4.03 -5.91 -27.34
CA ALA A 102 -3.76 -6.71 -28.51
C ALA A 102 -2.57 -6.08 -29.28
N THR A 103 -1.37 -6.63 -29.07
CA THR A 103 -0.34 -6.59 -30.08
C THR A 103 -0.89 -7.39 -31.25
N VAL A 104 -1.27 -6.70 -32.33
CA VAL A 104 -1.53 -7.30 -33.63
C VAL A 104 -0.20 -7.88 -34.12
N ALA A 105 0.12 -9.09 -33.70
CA ALA A 105 1.07 -9.94 -34.40
C ALA A 105 0.28 -10.57 -35.55
N VAL A 106 0.47 -10.03 -36.75
CA VAL A 106 0.11 -10.69 -38.01
C VAL A 106 0.96 -11.96 -38.09
N ASP A 107 0.33 -13.12 -37.92
CA ASP A 107 0.92 -14.41 -38.27
C ASP A 107 0.31 -14.86 -39.60
N GLU A 108 1.06 -14.64 -40.68
CA GLU A 108 0.75 -15.12 -42.02
C GLU A 108 1.10 -16.61 -42.09
N ASN A 109 0.15 -17.49 -41.73
CA ASN A 109 -0.03 -18.83 -42.35
C ASN A 109 -1.09 -19.64 -41.61
N ASN A 110 -2.34 -19.58 -42.08
CA ASN A 110 -3.14 -20.76 -42.41
C ASN A 110 -4.58 -20.35 -42.75
N GLY A 111 -4.99 -20.64 -43.98
CA GLY A 111 -6.36 -20.50 -44.43
C GLY A 111 -7.28 -21.51 -43.77
N ALA A 112 -7.98 -21.10 -42.71
CA ALA A 112 -9.15 -21.80 -42.19
C ALA A 112 -10.22 -20.76 -41.81
N LYS A 113 -11.36 -20.80 -42.50
CA LYS A 113 -12.54 -19.98 -42.18
C LYS A 113 -13.08 -20.38 -40.80
N VAL A 114 -12.79 -19.58 -39.79
CA VAL A 114 -13.48 -19.63 -38.49
C VAL A 114 -14.75 -18.77 -38.61
N PRO A 115 -15.94 -19.26 -38.20
CA PRO A 115 -17.18 -18.50 -38.30
C PRO A 115 -17.18 -17.27 -37.38
N PRO A 116 -17.86 -16.17 -37.75
CA PRO A 116 -17.85 -14.94 -36.97
C PRO A 116 -18.90 -15.04 -35.85
N ASP A 117 -18.58 -15.74 -34.75
CA ASP A 117 -19.46 -15.74 -33.56
C ASP A 117 -18.75 -15.26 -32.28
N ASN A 118 -17.58 -14.63 -32.43
CA ASN A 118 -16.75 -14.15 -31.32
C ASN A 118 -16.89 -12.65 -31.02
N LEU A 119 -18.02 -12.02 -31.38
CA LEU A 119 -18.33 -10.65 -30.93
C LEU A 119 -18.96 -10.61 -29.52
N ARG A 120 -19.18 -11.76 -28.89
CA ARG A 120 -19.80 -11.85 -27.55
C ARG A 120 -18.80 -11.91 -26.40
N ALA A 121 -17.52 -12.20 -26.65
CA ALA A 121 -16.51 -12.38 -25.60
C ALA A 121 -15.85 -11.07 -25.11
N ASP A 122 -16.09 -9.93 -25.76
CA ASP A 122 -15.57 -8.61 -25.32
C ASP A 122 -16.51 -7.90 -24.32
N ARG A 123 -17.72 -8.44 -24.11
CA ARG A 123 -18.68 -7.88 -23.15
C ARG A 123 -18.35 -8.23 -21.69
N ASP A 124 -17.46 -9.19 -21.47
CA ASP A 124 -17.22 -9.79 -20.16
C ASP A 124 -16.10 -9.10 -19.36
N ASN A 125 -15.38 -8.14 -19.95
CA ASN A 125 -14.31 -7.39 -19.29
C ASN A 125 -14.73 -5.96 -18.86
N HIS A 126 -16.01 -5.61 -18.99
CA HIS A 126 -16.54 -4.23 -18.90
C HIS A 126 -17.42 -3.96 -17.66
N THR A 127 -17.22 -4.69 -16.55
CA THR A 127 -18.39 -4.93 -15.68
C THR A 127 -18.21 -4.70 -14.19
N VAL A 128 -16.97 -4.41 -13.75
CA VAL A 128 -16.70 -4.16 -12.32
C VAL A 128 -16.20 -2.72 -12.15
N GLY A 129 -17.11 -1.87 -11.72
CA GLY A 129 -16.77 -0.58 -11.13
C GLY A 129 -16.35 -0.78 -9.68
N THR A 130 -15.57 0.14 -9.15
CA THR A 130 -15.30 0.25 -7.72
C THR A 130 -15.87 1.58 -7.26
N THR A 131 -16.60 1.60 -6.15
CA THR A 131 -17.05 2.86 -5.54
C THR A 131 -15.84 3.71 -5.15
N ALA A 132 -16.07 5.00 -4.87
CA ALA A 132 -15.05 5.82 -4.23
C ALA A 132 -14.55 5.23 -2.88
N THR A 133 -15.35 4.35 -2.26
CA THR A 133 -15.04 3.65 -1.00
C THR A 133 -14.42 2.26 -1.18
N GLY A 134 -14.09 1.83 -2.41
CA GLY A 134 -13.40 0.56 -2.65
C GLY A 134 -14.30 -0.67 -2.78
N LEU A 135 -15.62 -0.50 -2.85
CA LEU A 135 -16.58 -1.60 -3.00
C LEU A 135 -16.81 -1.93 -4.47
N SER A 136 -16.77 -3.22 -4.83
CA SER A 136 -17.10 -3.65 -6.18
C SER A 136 -18.58 -3.42 -6.49
N LEU A 137 -18.87 -2.61 -7.50
CA LEU A 137 -20.18 -2.44 -8.11
C LEU A 137 -20.25 -3.26 -9.38
N ASN A 138 -21.29 -4.06 -9.51
CA ASN A 138 -21.60 -4.75 -10.76
C ASN A 138 -22.40 -3.78 -11.64
N LEU A 139 -21.81 -3.36 -12.77
CA LEU A 139 -22.47 -2.51 -13.77
C LEU A 139 -22.99 -3.32 -14.98
N ALA A 140 -22.98 -4.66 -14.93
CA ALA A 140 -23.43 -5.54 -16.04
C ALA A 140 -24.85 -5.24 -16.49
N ASP A 141 -25.72 -5.04 -15.51
CA ASP A 141 -27.15 -4.97 -15.70
C ASP A 141 -27.61 -3.54 -15.99
N VAL A 142 -26.67 -2.59 -16.04
CA VAL A 142 -26.94 -1.16 -16.22
C VAL A 142 -26.76 -0.83 -17.69
N ASP A 143 -27.88 -0.58 -18.37
CA ASP A 143 -27.91 -0.13 -19.76
C ASP A 143 -28.47 1.28 -19.89
N ILE A 144 -28.19 1.94 -21.01
CA ILE A 144 -28.75 3.25 -21.35
C ILE A 144 -30.29 3.12 -21.41
N GLY A 145 -31.00 4.09 -20.82
CA GLY A 145 -32.45 4.06 -20.65
C GLY A 145 -32.92 3.38 -19.36
N SER A 146 -32.02 2.76 -18.59
CA SER A 146 -32.39 2.19 -17.28
C SER A 146 -32.68 3.28 -16.27
N ILE A 147 -33.78 3.11 -15.51
CA ILE A 147 -34.09 3.97 -14.36
C ILE A 147 -33.30 3.46 -13.16
N VAL A 148 -32.52 4.34 -12.54
CA VAL A 148 -31.65 3.97 -11.43
C VAL A 148 -31.84 4.90 -10.25
N LYS A 149 -31.72 4.32 -9.05
CA LYS A 149 -31.55 5.02 -7.79
C LYS A 149 -30.08 4.96 -7.41
N VAL A 150 -29.46 6.12 -7.39
CA VAL A 150 -28.03 6.27 -7.12
C VAL A 150 -27.81 7.05 -5.84
N LYS A 151 -26.73 6.70 -5.16
CA LYS A 151 -26.28 7.33 -3.92
C LYS A 151 -24.78 7.52 -4.00
N GLY A 152 -24.32 8.70 -3.60
CA GLY A 152 -22.92 9.03 -3.72
C GLY A 152 -22.53 10.31 -3.01
N GLY A 153 -21.22 10.54 -2.95
CA GLY A 153 -20.65 11.77 -2.45
C GLY A 153 -20.55 12.81 -3.56
N ILE A 154 -20.64 14.09 -3.19
CA ILE A 154 -20.45 15.17 -4.17
C ILE A 154 -18.95 15.36 -4.43
N THR A 155 -18.60 15.49 -5.69
CA THR A 155 -17.27 15.83 -6.19
C THR A 155 -17.37 16.97 -7.19
N GLU A 156 -16.24 17.60 -7.50
CA GLU A 156 -16.20 18.70 -8.46
C GLU A 156 -14.99 18.51 -9.37
N PHE A 157 -15.21 18.64 -10.68
CA PHE A 157 -14.18 18.53 -11.68
C PHE A 157 -14.33 19.70 -12.65
N ARG A 158 -13.27 20.53 -12.75
CA ARG A 158 -13.24 21.73 -13.62
C ARG A 158 -14.44 22.68 -13.41
N GLY A 159 -14.89 22.84 -12.16
CA GLY A 159 -16.01 23.72 -11.81
C GLY A 159 -17.39 23.11 -12.00
N VAL A 160 -17.49 21.88 -12.50
CA VAL A 160 -18.76 21.15 -12.66
C VAL A 160 -18.88 20.12 -11.53
N LYS A 161 -20.04 20.10 -10.88
CA LYS A 161 -20.31 19.13 -9.81
C LYS A 161 -20.68 17.79 -10.42
N GLN A 162 -20.05 16.75 -9.89
CA GLN A 162 -20.23 15.36 -10.28
C GLN A 162 -20.49 14.53 -9.02
N MET A 163 -21.07 13.34 -9.17
CA MET A 163 -21.28 12.45 -8.04
C MET A 163 -20.29 11.27 -8.07
N ALA A 164 -19.53 11.09 -7.00
CA ALA A 164 -18.77 9.88 -6.77
C ALA A 164 -19.72 8.76 -6.31
N LEU A 165 -19.90 7.75 -7.16
CA LEU A 165 -20.89 6.69 -6.95
C LEU A 165 -20.46 5.77 -5.78
N GLU A 166 -21.37 5.57 -4.83
CA GLU A 166 -21.21 4.62 -3.72
C GLU A 166 -22.21 3.46 -3.77
N LYS A 167 -23.45 3.72 -4.17
CA LYS A 167 -24.46 2.67 -4.30
C LYS A 167 -25.36 2.95 -5.48
N LEU A 168 -25.58 1.92 -6.30
CA LEU A 168 -26.49 1.93 -7.42
C LEU A 168 -27.55 0.85 -7.21
N SER A 169 -28.81 1.16 -7.54
CA SER A 169 -29.92 0.21 -7.50
C SER A 169 -30.85 0.49 -8.67
N ILE A 170 -31.01 -0.49 -9.56
CA ILE A 170 -31.90 -0.37 -10.71
C ILE A 170 -33.35 -0.42 -10.22
N LEU A 171 -34.18 0.53 -10.66
CA LEU A 171 -35.61 0.55 -10.41
C LEU A 171 -36.31 -0.01 -11.64
N ARG A 172 -37.04 -1.12 -11.48
CA ARG A 172 -37.73 -1.79 -12.58
C ARG A 172 -39.20 -1.43 -12.69
N THR A 173 -39.79 -0.87 -11.64
CA THR A 173 -41.23 -0.56 -11.61
C THR A 173 -41.46 0.94 -11.56
N THR A 174 -42.50 1.39 -12.26
CA THR A 174 -42.96 2.80 -12.20
C THR A 174 -43.44 3.18 -10.80
N ASN A 175 -43.91 2.22 -10.01
CA ASN A 175 -44.32 2.49 -8.63
C ASN A 175 -43.12 2.83 -7.73
N ASP A 176 -41.97 2.17 -7.91
CA ASP A 176 -40.74 2.49 -7.16
C ASP A 176 -40.20 3.88 -7.51
N GLU A 177 -40.35 4.27 -8.79
CA GLU A 177 -40.02 5.62 -9.27
C GLU A 177 -40.94 6.67 -8.64
N ALA A 178 -42.26 6.48 -8.71
CA ALA A 178 -43.24 7.38 -8.11
C ALA A 178 -43.08 7.50 -6.58
N ALA A 179 -42.76 6.40 -5.89
CA ALA A 179 -42.45 6.41 -4.47
C ALA A 179 -41.20 7.24 -4.18
N ALA A 180 -40.15 7.12 -5.00
CA ALA A 180 -38.94 7.92 -4.86
C ALA A 180 -39.19 9.42 -5.07
N TRP A 181 -40.01 9.79 -6.05
CA TRP A 181 -40.42 11.18 -6.26
C TRP A 181 -41.24 11.73 -5.09
N SER A 182 -42.12 10.92 -4.52
CA SER A 182 -42.92 11.29 -3.35
C SER A 182 -42.02 11.52 -2.12
N GLU A 183 -41.07 10.62 -1.87
CA GLU A 183 -40.07 10.79 -0.79
C GLU A 183 -39.22 12.04 -0.97
N ARG A 184 -38.76 12.34 -2.18
CA ARG A 184 -37.95 13.53 -2.47
C ARG A 184 -38.78 14.80 -2.25
N SER A 185 -40.00 14.84 -2.77
CA SER A 185 -40.91 15.97 -2.60
C SER A 185 -41.20 16.24 -1.12
N HIS A 186 -41.46 15.20 -0.35
CA HIS A 186 -41.65 15.31 1.09
C HIS A 186 -40.38 15.81 1.80
N PHE A 187 -39.22 15.26 1.47
CA PHE A 187 -37.93 15.70 2.04
C PHE A 187 -37.62 17.17 1.73
N HIS A 188 -37.83 17.59 0.48
CA HIS A 188 -37.62 18.97 0.08
C HIS A 188 -38.58 19.92 0.82
N ALA A 189 -39.88 19.60 0.85
CA ALA A 189 -40.89 20.45 1.47
C ALA A 189 -40.75 20.58 3.00
N THR A 190 -40.21 19.55 3.66
CA THR A 190 -40.05 19.53 5.12
C THR A 190 -38.70 20.06 5.58
N ILE A 191 -37.61 19.73 4.88
CA ILE A 191 -36.24 20.00 5.33
C ILE A 191 -35.56 21.08 4.49
N LEU A 192 -35.45 20.89 3.18
CA LEU A 192 -34.61 21.76 2.33
C LEU A 192 -35.22 23.15 2.08
N SER A 193 -36.55 23.25 2.10
CA SER A 193 -37.28 24.52 1.93
C SER A 193 -37.14 25.48 3.12
N HIS A 194 -36.70 25.00 4.29
CA HIS A 194 -36.58 25.79 5.51
C HIS A 194 -35.12 25.93 5.92
N PRO A 195 -34.67 27.10 6.39
CA PRO A 195 -33.34 27.25 6.98
C PRO A 195 -33.12 26.31 8.16
N TRP A 196 -31.93 25.71 8.24
CA TRP A 196 -31.52 24.93 9.40
C TRP A 196 -31.28 25.85 10.60
N LEU A 197 -31.87 25.53 11.74
CA LEU A 197 -31.68 26.30 12.98
C LEU A 197 -31.23 25.37 14.10
N VAL A 198 -30.16 25.76 14.78
CA VAL A 198 -29.64 25.07 15.96
C VAL A 198 -29.71 26.04 17.14
N SER A 199 -30.42 25.66 18.20
CA SER A 199 -30.54 26.47 19.41
C SER A 199 -29.17 26.67 20.08
N ARG A 200 -28.99 27.74 20.85
CA ARG A 200 -27.73 27.99 21.57
C ARG A 200 -27.40 26.87 22.56
N GLU A 201 -28.43 26.33 23.23
CA GLU A 201 -28.28 25.20 24.15
C GLU A 201 -27.75 23.96 23.43
N GLU A 202 -28.31 23.67 22.25
CA GLU A 202 -27.88 22.57 21.41
C GLU A 202 -26.45 22.77 20.91
N GLN A 203 -26.10 23.99 20.45
CA GLN A 203 -24.73 24.31 20.04
C GLN A 203 -23.73 24.11 21.18
N ASN A 204 -24.07 24.53 22.41
CA ASN A 204 -23.22 24.34 23.58
C ASN A 204 -23.03 22.86 23.90
N ARG A 205 -24.11 22.07 23.85
CA ARG A 205 -24.05 20.61 24.05
C ARG A 205 -23.13 19.93 23.04
N LEU A 206 -23.29 20.25 21.76
CA LEU A 206 -22.47 19.71 20.67
C LEU A 206 -21.01 20.15 20.78
N LEU A 207 -20.77 21.38 21.22
CA LEU A 207 -19.42 21.88 21.45
C LEU A 207 -18.71 21.11 22.57
N GLU A 208 -19.39 20.86 23.69
CA GLU A 208 -18.84 20.08 24.80
C GLU A 208 -18.59 18.62 24.40
N GLU A 209 -19.50 18.01 23.63
CA GLU A 209 -19.29 16.67 23.09
C GLU A 209 -18.09 16.60 22.15
N ALA A 210 -17.92 17.61 21.28
CA ALA A 210 -16.78 17.70 20.38
C ALA A 210 -15.45 17.88 21.13
N LYS A 211 -15.43 18.70 22.18
CA LYS A 211 -14.27 18.83 23.07
C LYS A 211 -13.95 17.51 23.77
N GLY A 212 -14.95 16.84 24.34
CA GLY A 212 -14.79 15.56 25.01
C GLY A 212 -14.25 14.46 24.09
N SER A 213 -14.72 14.40 22.85
CA SER A 213 -14.23 13.45 21.84
C SER A 213 -12.78 13.73 21.43
N ARG A 214 -12.40 15.00 21.20
CA ARG A 214 -11.01 15.39 20.94
C ARG A 214 -10.07 14.99 22.08
N CYS A 215 -10.45 15.24 23.33
CA CYS A 215 -9.67 14.81 24.49
C CYS A 215 -9.47 13.28 24.53
N ARG A 216 -10.51 12.49 24.20
CA ARG A 216 -10.43 11.03 24.14
C ARG A 216 -9.52 10.54 23.01
N ASP A 217 -9.61 11.17 21.83
CA ASP A 217 -8.78 10.82 20.67
C ASP A 217 -7.30 11.17 20.90
N ASP A 218 -7.03 12.33 21.49
CA ASP A 218 -5.67 12.76 21.86
C ASP A 218 -5.05 11.82 22.90
N ASP A 219 -5.82 11.41 23.92
CA ASP A 219 -5.36 10.43 24.90
C ASP A 219 -5.09 9.06 24.23
N ARG A 220 -5.97 8.62 23.31
CA ARG A 220 -5.77 7.39 22.55
C ARG A 220 -4.50 7.46 21.68
N LEU A 221 -4.25 8.60 21.03
CA LEU A 221 -3.06 8.83 20.21
C LEU A 221 -1.80 8.84 21.07
N ARG A 222 -1.83 9.52 22.23
CA ARG A 222 -0.73 9.56 23.20
C ARG A 222 -0.38 8.16 23.70
N ARG A 223 -1.39 7.35 24.08
CA ARG A 223 -1.20 5.94 24.48
C ARG A 223 -0.60 5.10 23.36
N ARG A 224 -1.02 5.32 22.11
CA ARG A 224 -0.46 4.62 20.94
C ARG A 224 1.00 4.98 20.69
N GLN A 225 1.34 6.27 20.78
CA GLN A 225 2.72 6.75 20.66
C GLN A 225 3.63 6.21 21.78
N GLU A 226 3.14 6.19 23.03
CA GLU A 226 3.89 5.64 24.16
C GLU A 226 4.14 4.14 23.98
N ARG A 227 3.13 3.37 23.56
CA ARG A 227 3.29 1.94 23.23
C ARG A 227 4.32 1.74 22.11
N ALA A 228 4.27 2.55 21.05
CA ALA A 228 5.24 2.49 19.97
C ALA A 228 6.66 2.82 20.45
N ARG A 229 6.81 3.81 21.34
CA ARG A 229 8.11 4.18 21.93
C ARG A 229 8.66 3.07 22.83
N LYS A 230 7.81 2.44 23.65
CA LYS A 230 8.20 1.29 24.49
C LYS A 230 8.61 0.09 23.63
N LEU A 231 7.88 -0.19 22.55
CA LEU A 231 8.25 -1.27 21.61
C LEU A 231 9.59 -0.99 20.92
N LYS A 232 9.85 0.26 20.49
CA LYS A 232 11.15 0.65 19.92
C LYS A 232 12.27 0.52 20.94
N ALA A 233 12.09 1.06 22.16
CA ALA A 233 13.08 0.96 23.22
C ALA A 233 13.38 -0.50 23.61
N ASN A 234 12.35 -1.34 23.74
CA ASN A 234 12.54 -2.77 24.01
C ASN A 234 13.22 -3.50 22.84
N GLY A 235 12.92 -3.12 21.60
CA GLY A 235 13.60 -3.62 20.41
C GLY A 235 15.08 -3.22 20.36
N GLU A 236 15.40 -1.97 20.70
CA GLU A 236 16.77 -1.45 20.79
C GLU A 236 17.55 -2.13 21.92
N VAL A 237 16.96 -2.28 23.11
CA VAL A 237 17.58 -3.02 24.23
C VAL A 237 17.81 -4.48 23.87
N SER A 238 16.86 -5.13 23.20
CA SER A 238 17.02 -6.50 22.70
C SER A 238 18.09 -6.61 21.61
N SER A 239 18.28 -5.58 20.78
CA SER A 239 19.33 -5.51 19.77
C SER A 239 20.71 -5.31 20.40
N MET A 240 20.83 -4.38 21.36
CA MET A 240 22.04 -4.13 22.13
C MET A 240 22.50 -5.37 22.90
N SER A 241 21.57 -6.08 23.54
CA SER A 241 21.87 -7.35 24.23
C SER A 241 22.40 -8.43 23.29
N ARG A 242 21.87 -8.53 22.06
CA ARG A 242 22.40 -9.46 21.04
C ARG A 242 23.81 -9.10 20.60
N VAL A 243 24.11 -7.80 20.43
CA VAL A 243 25.45 -7.32 20.08
C VAL A 243 26.44 -7.62 21.21
N GLU A 244 26.09 -7.32 22.46
CA GLU A 244 26.92 -7.65 23.63
C GLU A 244 27.15 -9.16 23.78
N GLY A 245 26.13 -9.98 23.56
CA GLY A 245 26.26 -11.44 23.56
C GLY A 245 27.27 -11.92 22.51
N ARG A 246 27.26 -11.30 21.31
CA ARG A 246 28.20 -11.59 20.23
C ARG A 246 29.63 -11.16 20.57
N ILE A 247 29.81 -9.99 21.20
CA ILE A 247 31.12 -9.51 21.67
C ILE A 247 31.68 -10.45 22.74
N LYS A 248 30.86 -10.84 23.74
CA LYS A 248 31.29 -11.77 24.80
C LYS A 248 31.70 -13.12 24.24
N ALA A 249 30.94 -13.67 23.30
CA ALA A 249 31.29 -14.92 22.62
C ALA A 249 32.64 -14.80 21.89
N GLN A 250 32.87 -13.70 21.17
CA GLN A 250 34.14 -13.43 20.48
C GLN A 250 35.32 -13.33 21.46
N THR A 251 35.15 -12.60 22.57
CA THR A 251 36.20 -12.50 23.60
C THR A 251 36.49 -13.84 24.27
N ALA A 252 35.48 -14.69 24.50
CA ALA A 252 35.67 -16.02 25.06
C ALA A 252 36.42 -16.96 24.09
N THR A 253 36.14 -16.86 22.79
CA THR A 253 36.89 -17.61 21.78
C THR A 253 38.34 -17.15 21.68
N ASP A 254 38.59 -15.84 21.81
CA ASP A 254 39.95 -15.28 21.77
C ASP A 254 40.76 -15.71 23.02
N VAL A 255 40.14 -15.68 24.21
CA VAL A 255 40.75 -16.17 25.46
C VAL A 255 41.02 -17.68 25.41
N ALA A 256 40.11 -18.48 24.85
CA ALA A 256 40.32 -19.91 24.67
C ALA A 256 41.46 -20.20 23.67
N ALA A 257 41.58 -19.40 22.60
CA ALA A 257 42.68 -19.49 21.65
C ALA A 257 44.03 -19.09 22.27
N GLU A 258 44.04 -18.18 23.24
CA GLU A 258 45.24 -17.81 24.00
C GLU A 258 45.64 -18.86 25.05
N ALA A 259 44.66 -19.43 25.77
CA ALA A 259 44.89 -20.55 26.68
C ALA A 259 45.40 -21.81 25.94
N GLY A 260 44.90 -22.08 24.73
CA GLY A 260 45.39 -23.15 23.87
C GLY A 260 46.87 -22.97 23.45
N ARG A 261 47.30 -21.72 23.20
CA ARG A 261 48.71 -21.40 22.92
C ARG A 261 49.62 -21.66 24.12
N ASN A 262 49.16 -21.34 25.35
CA ASN A 262 49.92 -21.61 26.57
C ASN A 262 49.90 -23.09 27.01
N GLY A 263 48.87 -23.85 26.63
CA GLY A 263 48.79 -25.30 26.88
C GLY A 263 49.70 -26.13 25.97
N GLY A 264 49.91 -25.68 24.71
CA GLY A 264 50.78 -26.34 23.74
C GLY A 264 52.24 -26.41 24.18
N SER A 265 52.75 -25.33 24.77
CA SER A 265 54.13 -25.23 25.28
C SER A 265 54.41 -26.14 26.49
N ARG A 266 53.38 -26.60 27.23
CA ARG A 266 53.52 -27.53 28.36
C ARG A 266 53.53 -29.00 27.93
N LYS A 267 52.74 -29.37 26.90
CA LYS A 267 52.73 -30.73 26.33
C LYS A 267 54.00 -31.06 25.54
N GLU A 268 54.58 -30.08 24.85
CA GLU A 268 55.84 -30.24 24.12
C GLU A 268 57.03 -30.56 25.05
N LYS A 269 57.04 -30.00 26.27
CA LYS A 269 58.04 -30.33 27.31
C LYS A 269 57.90 -31.76 27.85
N GLN A 270 56.70 -32.31 27.87
CA GLN A 270 56.42 -33.63 28.45
C GLN A 270 56.61 -34.78 27.45
N GLN A 271 56.46 -34.53 26.14
CA GLN A 271 56.78 -35.52 25.11
C GLN A 271 58.30 -35.69 24.93
N ARG A 272 59.08 -34.62 25.14
CA ARG A 272 60.56 -34.71 25.14
C ARG A 272 61.12 -35.59 26.25
N SER A 273 60.47 -35.64 27.43
CA SER A 273 60.95 -36.46 28.55
C SER A 273 60.60 -37.96 28.45
N VAL A 274 59.66 -38.33 27.57
CA VAL A 274 59.27 -39.73 27.33
C VAL A 274 60.16 -40.37 26.27
N GLY A 275 60.53 -39.62 25.20
CA GLY A 275 61.43 -40.12 24.15
C GLY A 275 62.84 -40.48 24.65
N ASP A 276 63.35 -39.80 25.68
CA ASP A 276 64.68 -40.08 26.25
C ASP A 276 64.74 -41.40 27.04
N LYS A 277 63.59 -41.96 27.46
CA LYS A 277 63.54 -43.22 28.22
C LYS A 277 63.48 -44.45 27.32
N GLU A 278 62.87 -44.35 26.15
CA GLU A 278 62.77 -45.47 25.19
C GLU A 278 64.10 -45.73 24.46
N ASN A 279 64.91 -44.68 24.23
CA ASN A 279 66.21 -44.82 23.55
C ASN A 279 67.31 -45.50 24.39
N ARG A 280 67.13 -45.64 25.71
CA ARG A 280 68.12 -46.28 26.61
C ARG A 280 67.93 -47.79 26.73
N ALA A 281 66.79 -48.33 26.33
CA ALA A 281 66.44 -49.75 26.53
C ALA A 281 66.73 -50.65 25.32
N GLN A 282 67.16 -50.09 24.17
CA GLN A 282 67.21 -50.82 22.89
C GLN A 282 68.63 -51.10 22.34
N ALA A 283 69.69 -50.87 23.12
CA ALA A 283 71.08 -51.02 22.68
C ALA A 283 71.84 -52.24 23.26
N GLN A 284 71.14 -53.32 23.66
CA GLN A 284 71.78 -54.61 23.99
C GLN A 284 71.24 -55.74 23.11
N ARG A 285 71.83 -55.89 21.92
CA ARG A 285 71.99 -57.17 21.20
C ARG A 285 73.24 -57.11 20.33
N PRO A 286 74.08 -58.16 20.28
CA PRO A 286 74.87 -58.46 19.09
C PRO A 286 74.17 -59.55 18.28
N GLY A 287 74.05 -59.33 16.97
CA GLY A 287 73.65 -60.35 16.00
C GLY A 287 72.73 -59.84 14.90
N GLY A 288 73.24 -59.81 13.67
CA GLY A 288 72.44 -60.06 12.47
C GLY A 288 72.23 -58.89 11.51
N ASN A 289 72.99 -58.93 10.41
CA ASN A 289 72.83 -58.23 9.13
C ASN A 289 71.40 -57.87 8.70
N GLY A 290 71.28 -56.73 8.01
CA GLY A 290 70.53 -56.70 6.75
C GLY A 290 69.67 -55.47 6.45
N VAL A 291 70.11 -54.74 5.43
CA VAL A 291 69.31 -54.09 4.38
C VAL A 291 68.88 -52.63 4.61
N TRP A 292 69.03 -51.86 3.53
CA TRP A 292 68.62 -50.46 3.24
C TRP A 292 69.64 -49.39 3.66
N ALA A 293 70.64 -48.98 2.88
CA ALA A 293 70.63 -48.66 1.44
C ALA A 293 69.46 -47.75 1.01
N HIS A 294 69.23 -46.65 1.72
CA HIS A 294 68.45 -45.50 1.22
C HIS A 294 68.76 -44.18 1.95
N GLU A 295 69.79 -44.20 2.79
CA GLU A 295 70.32 -43.05 3.51
C GLU A 295 71.34 -42.30 2.63
N GLU A 296 71.55 -41.03 2.97
CA GLU A 296 72.64 -40.18 2.51
C GLU A 296 72.65 -39.60 1.08
N ALA A 297 71.96 -40.18 0.08
CA ALA A 297 72.03 -39.64 -1.29
C ALA A 297 71.03 -38.50 -1.61
N GLN A 298 69.81 -38.47 -1.06
CA GLN A 298 68.77 -37.52 -1.52
C GLN A 298 68.53 -36.29 -0.62
N MET A 299 69.01 -36.30 0.63
CA MET A 299 69.12 -35.07 1.42
C MET A 299 69.98 -34.00 0.72
N ARG A 300 70.92 -34.40 -0.17
CA ARG A 300 71.68 -33.47 -1.02
C ARG A 300 70.87 -32.90 -2.21
N ARG A 301 69.71 -33.47 -2.57
CA ARG A 301 68.89 -33.04 -3.72
C ARG A 301 67.75 -32.09 -3.35
N ASP A 302 67.02 -32.29 -2.26
CA ASP A 302 65.86 -31.41 -1.96
C ASP A 302 66.22 -30.12 -1.21
N ALA A 303 67.40 -30.10 -0.59
CA ALA A 303 68.07 -28.84 -0.20
C ALA A 303 68.30 -27.91 -1.41
N ALA A 304 68.39 -28.44 -2.65
CA ALA A 304 68.44 -27.66 -3.89
C ALA A 304 67.04 -27.27 -4.43
N ALA A 305 65.99 -28.05 -4.14
CA ALA A 305 64.62 -27.73 -4.53
C ALA A 305 64.05 -26.53 -3.74
N ARG A 306 64.39 -26.41 -2.46
CA ARG A 306 64.04 -25.26 -1.61
C ARG A 306 64.69 -23.94 -2.06
N ARG A 307 65.81 -24.00 -2.79
CA ARG A 307 66.49 -22.83 -3.39
C ARG A 307 65.86 -22.41 -4.75
N LYS A 308 65.18 -23.32 -5.46
CA LYS A 308 64.46 -23.05 -6.72
C LYS A 308 63.04 -22.50 -6.51
N HIS A 309 62.30 -22.93 -5.48
CA HIS A 309 60.93 -22.42 -5.28
C HIS A 309 60.87 -20.99 -4.69
N ARG A 310 61.89 -20.57 -3.93
CA ARG A 310 62.11 -19.15 -3.56
C ARG A 310 62.42 -18.25 -4.78
N ARG A 311 62.91 -18.80 -5.89
CA ARG A 311 63.04 -18.10 -7.19
C ARG A 311 61.73 -18.06 -7.99
N ALA A 312 60.85 -19.06 -7.86
CA ALA A 312 59.52 -19.08 -8.49
C ALA A 312 58.52 -18.08 -7.87
N LYS A 313 58.55 -17.89 -6.54
CA LYS A 313 57.78 -16.82 -5.85
C LYS A 313 58.29 -15.39 -6.17
N GLY A 314 59.44 -15.23 -6.82
CA GLY A 314 59.94 -13.96 -7.34
C GLY A 314 59.48 -13.65 -8.78
N ALA A 315 59.17 -14.67 -9.59
CA ALA A 315 58.73 -14.49 -10.98
C ALA A 315 57.19 -14.35 -11.13
N GLN A 316 56.39 -14.92 -10.22
CA GLN A 316 54.92 -14.76 -10.22
C GLN A 316 54.43 -13.41 -9.70
N ARG A 317 55.30 -12.60 -9.07
CA ARG A 317 55.04 -11.19 -8.75
C ARG A 317 55.40 -10.21 -9.88
N ALA A 318 56.02 -10.70 -10.96
CA ALA A 318 56.35 -9.92 -12.16
C ALA A 318 55.38 -10.16 -13.35
N ALA A 319 54.43 -11.11 -13.23
CA ALA A 319 53.49 -11.48 -14.30
C ALA A 319 52.00 -11.13 -14.01
N HIS A 320 51.69 -10.46 -12.90
CA HIS A 320 50.34 -9.91 -12.63
C HIS A 320 50.29 -8.37 -12.76
N GLY A 321 51.32 -7.78 -13.38
CA GLY A 321 51.48 -6.35 -13.62
C GLY A 321 51.47 -5.94 -15.11
N VAL A 322 51.11 -6.83 -16.03
CA VAL A 322 50.95 -6.54 -17.47
C VAL A 322 49.77 -7.37 -17.99
N ALA A 323 48.81 -6.70 -18.66
CA ALA A 323 47.51 -7.20 -19.12
C ALA A 323 46.52 -7.48 -17.96
N ILE A 324 45.50 -6.68 -17.70
CA ILE A 324 44.48 -6.18 -18.64
C ILE A 324 44.20 -4.70 -18.32
N ALA A 325 44.94 -3.85 -19.02
CA ALA A 325 44.58 -2.46 -19.32
C ALA A 325 44.38 -2.40 -20.84
N THR A 326 43.22 -2.91 -21.27
CA THR A 326 42.57 -2.78 -22.57
C THR A 326 41.10 -2.88 -22.18
N ASP A 327 40.33 -1.80 -22.09
CA ASP A 327 39.71 -1.18 -23.26
C ASP A 327 39.09 0.18 -22.86
N VAL A 328 39.72 1.28 -23.26
CA VAL A 328 39.16 2.64 -23.32
C VAL A 328 39.81 3.32 -24.52
N ARG A 329 39.05 3.46 -25.63
CA ARG A 329 39.07 4.52 -26.67
C ARG A 329 38.78 3.96 -28.08
N ARG A 330 37.50 3.96 -28.47
CA ARG A 330 36.98 4.83 -29.54
C ARG A 330 35.47 4.91 -29.46
#